data_AF-A0A0F9APV6-F1
#
_entry.id   AF-A0A0F9APV6-F1
#
_cell.length_a   1.000
_cell.length_b   1.000
_cell.length_c   1.000
_cell.angle_alpha   90.00
_cell.angle_beta   90.00
_cell.angle_gamma   90.00
#
_symmetry.space_group_name_H-M   'P 1'
#
loop_
_entity.id
_entity.type
_entity.pdbx_description
1 polymer ?
#
loop_
_entity_poly.entity_id
_entity_poly.type
_entity_poly.pdbx_seq_one_letter_code
_entity_poly.pdbx_strand_id
1 'polypeptide(L)'
;MAEWLNADEAADYLGISSSNLYSLAQQGRIPGHKLGKMWRLNKKELDSWIRANKPINEFFMSAETSIESNDLLRDPQREGHDAAQAFFESGGEKAIMQLPVGCGKSGLISVLPFGISEGRVLVIAPNLTIRRELQKVLDITNKRACFWNKCRILTPEVMSAGPYIAVLDGKDDTEATDAFDLAGNRHFAVDVATISGGVTTFVCTVQQSFDGGTT
;
A
#
# COMPACT_ATOMS: atom_id res chain seq x y z
N MET A 1 -3.37 -15.24 25.58
CA MET A 1 -4.08 -14.63 26.72
C MET A 1 -4.35 -13.17 26.37
N ALA A 2 -5.52 -12.62 26.70
CA ALA A 2 -5.83 -11.22 26.44
C ALA A 2 -5.28 -10.37 27.59
N GLU A 3 -4.24 -9.59 27.33
CA GLU A 3 -3.63 -8.67 28.28
C GLU A 3 -4.31 -7.31 28.11
N TRP A 4 -4.94 -6.80 29.18
CA TRP A 4 -5.65 -5.53 29.19
C TRP A 4 -4.77 -4.47 29.83
N LEU A 5 -4.47 -3.41 29.08
CA LEU A 5 -3.63 -2.29 29.51
C LEU A 5 -4.51 -1.14 30.00
N ASN A 6 -3.98 -0.38 30.97
CA ASN A 6 -4.52 0.92 31.32
C ASN A 6 -4.02 2.01 30.33
N ALA A 7 -4.50 3.25 30.45
CA ALA A 7 -4.15 4.32 29.52
C ALA A 7 -2.66 4.68 29.54
N ASP A 8 -2.04 4.69 30.73
CA ASP A 8 -0.63 5.06 30.89
C ASP A 8 0.29 3.93 30.41
N GLU A 9 -0.02 2.68 30.76
CA GLU A 9 0.66 1.49 30.24
C GLU A 9 0.57 1.39 28.71
N ALA A 10 -0.59 1.72 28.13
CA ALA A 10 -0.75 1.76 26.69
C ALA A 10 0.02 2.91 26.04
N ALA A 11 0.18 4.04 26.74
CA ALA A 11 0.94 5.19 26.24
C ALA A 11 2.43 4.87 26.20
N ASP A 12 2.94 4.27 27.27
CA ASP A 12 4.31 3.75 27.34
C ASP A 12 4.55 2.67 26.28
N TYR A 13 3.58 1.77 26.09
CA TYR A 13 3.67 0.72 25.07
C TYR A 13 3.74 1.28 23.64
N LEU A 14 2.98 2.34 23.37
CA LEU A 14 2.93 3.01 22.06
C LEU A 14 4.06 4.02 21.84
N GLY A 15 4.81 4.37 22.89
CA GLY A 15 5.80 5.45 22.84
C GLY A 15 5.20 6.84 22.60
N ILE A 16 3.94 7.06 22.99
CA ILE A 16 3.27 8.37 22.90
C ILE A 16 2.97 8.92 24.30
N SER A 17 2.77 10.23 24.43
CA SER A 17 2.40 10.81 25.72
C SER A 17 0.99 10.37 26.17
N SER A 18 0.79 10.17 27.48
CA SER A 18 -0.53 9.85 28.04
C SER A 18 -1.60 10.83 27.56
N SER A 19 -1.28 12.13 27.51
CA SER A 19 -2.19 13.17 27.02
C SER A 19 -2.67 12.92 25.58
N ASN A 20 -1.75 12.54 24.67
CA ASN A 20 -2.08 12.21 23.29
C ASN A 20 -2.96 10.95 23.21
N LEU A 21 -2.63 9.92 23.99
CA LEU A 21 -3.43 8.70 24.04
C LEU A 21 -4.86 8.96 24.52
N TYR A 22 -5.03 9.78 25.57
CA TYR A 22 -6.35 10.18 26.05
C TYR A 22 -7.15 10.94 24.99
N SER A 23 -6.52 11.86 24.25
CA SER A 23 -7.18 12.56 23.14
C SER A 23 -7.59 11.61 22.03
N LEU A 24 -6.73 10.67 21.63
CA LEU A 24 -7.04 9.66 20.61
C LEU A 24 -8.18 8.73 21.04
N ALA A 25 -8.18 8.30 22.31
CA ALA A 25 -9.22 7.45 22.88
C ALA A 25 -10.58 8.16 22.94
N GLN A 26 -10.61 9.43 23.36
CA GLN A 26 -11.83 10.24 23.36
C GLN A 26 -12.41 10.46 21.96
N GLN A 27 -11.54 10.60 20.95
CA GLN A 27 -11.93 10.74 19.54
C GLN A 27 -12.29 9.40 18.89
N GLY A 28 -12.15 8.27 19.59
CA GLY A 28 -12.40 6.94 19.04
C GLY A 28 -11.40 6.51 17.96
N ARG A 29 -10.22 7.12 17.91
CA ARG A 29 -9.18 6.82 16.90
C ARG A 29 -8.30 5.63 17.24
N ILE A 30 -8.39 5.13 18.48
CA ILE A 30 -7.63 4.01 19.03
C ILE A 30 -8.60 3.02 19.67
N PRO A 31 -8.42 1.69 19.51
CA PRO A 31 -9.30 0.70 20.10
C PRO A 31 -9.16 0.69 21.63
N GLY A 32 -10.25 1.08 22.31
CA GLY A 32 -10.29 1.11 23.76
C GLY A 32 -11.72 1.23 24.26
N HIS A 33 -11.95 0.70 25.46
CA HIS A 33 -13.24 0.77 26.13
C HIS A 33 -13.14 1.65 27.37
N LYS A 34 -14.07 2.58 27.52
CA LYS A 34 -14.20 3.40 28.71
C LYS A 34 -15.03 2.65 29.76
N LEU A 35 -14.39 2.24 30.85
CA LEU A 35 -15.01 1.60 31.99
C LEU A 35 -15.02 2.58 33.16
N GLY A 36 -16.14 3.31 33.29
CA GLY A 36 -16.29 4.39 34.27
C GLY A 36 -15.34 5.55 33.98
N LYS A 37 -14.38 5.79 34.89
CA LYS A 37 -13.35 6.83 34.73
C LYS A 37 -12.05 6.33 34.07
N MET A 38 -11.92 5.02 33.87
CA MET A 38 -10.69 4.41 33.37
C MET A 38 -10.87 3.93 31.94
N TRP A 39 -9.80 3.99 31.15
CA TRP A 39 -9.74 3.34 29.85
C TRP A 39 -9.08 1.97 29.99
N ARG A 40 -9.63 0.99 29.28
CA ARG A 40 -9.04 -0.34 29.11
C ARG A 40 -8.81 -0.59 27.64
N LEU A 41 -7.56 -0.86 27.30
CA LEU A 41 -7.13 -1.16 25.93
C LEU A 41 -6.69 -2.61 25.88
N ASN A 42 -7.17 -3.36 24.89
CA ASN A 42 -6.74 -4.72 24.69
C ASN A 42 -5.41 -4.71 23.93
N LYS A 43 -4.36 -5.30 24.47
CA LYS A 43 -3.03 -5.32 23.82
C LYS A 43 -3.08 -5.89 22.40
N LYS A 44 -3.87 -6.94 22.14
CA LYS A 44 -3.99 -7.52 20.79
C LYS A 44 -4.68 -6.58 19.81
N GLU A 45 -5.70 -5.85 20.25
CA GLU A 45 -6.37 -4.86 19.40
C GLU A 45 -5.44 -3.68 19.14
N LEU A 46 -4.66 -3.28 20.14
CA LEU A 46 -3.65 -2.23 20.04
C LEU A 46 -2.55 -2.63 19.05
N ASP A 47 -2.01 -3.84 19.14
CA ASP A 47 -1.04 -4.39 18.19
C ASP A 47 -1.61 -4.42 16.77
N SER A 48 -2.86 -4.83 16.63
CA SER A 48 -3.55 -4.85 15.34
C SER A 48 -3.76 -3.44 14.79
N TRP A 49 -4.07 -2.47 15.65
CA TRP A 49 -4.24 -1.07 15.28
C TRP A 49 -2.92 -0.42 14.86
N ILE A 50 -1.83 -0.64 15.58
CA ILE A 50 -0.50 -0.14 15.21
C ILE A 50 -0.12 -0.67 13.83
N ARG A 51 -0.33 -1.98 13.59
CA ARG A 51 -0.06 -2.61 12.30
C ARG A 51 -0.94 -2.01 11.19
N ALA A 52 -2.21 -1.76 11.47
CA ALA A 52 -3.14 -1.15 10.53
C ALA A 52 -2.87 0.35 10.27
N ASN A 53 -2.19 1.02 11.20
CA ASN A 53 -1.92 2.46 11.16
C ASN A 53 -0.44 2.76 10.88
N LYS A 54 0.30 1.81 10.28
CA LYS A 54 1.63 2.07 9.71
C LYS A 54 1.53 3.22 8.71
N PRO A 55 2.50 4.15 8.70
CA PRO A 55 2.49 5.23 7.75
C PRO A 55 2.71 4.65 6.35
N ILE A 56 1.97 5.19 5.37
CA ILE A 56 1.90 4.61 4.02
C ILE A 56 3.25 4.61 3.30
N ASN A 57 4.10 5.60 3.60
CA ASN A 57 5.48 5.73 3.12
C ASN A 57 6.37 4.53 3.46
N GLU A 58 6.06 3.80 4.54
CA GLU A 58 6.83 2.63 4.96
C GLU A 58 6.19 1.30 4.55
N PHE A 59 4.97 1.31 3.99
CA PHE A 59 4.23 0.07 3.74
C PHE A 59 4.96 -0.85 2.76
N PHE A 60 5.26 -0.36 1.55
CA PHE A 60 5.88 -1.19 0.53
C PHE A 60 7.35 -1.52 0.83
N MET A 61 8.04 -0.67 1.60
CA MET A 61 9.42 -0.91 2.00
C MET A 61 9.55 -1.93 3.14
N SER A 62 8.58 -1.96 4.07
CA SER A 62 8.65 -2.82 5.28
C SER A 62 7.73 -4.05 5.25
N ALA A 63 6.90 -4.21 4.22
CA ALA A 63 6.01 -5.35 4.12
C ALA A 63 6.80 -6.64 3.88
N GLU A 64 6.56 -7.65 4.72
CA GLU A 64 7.04 -9.01 4.49
C GLU A 64 6.32 -9.60 3.28
N THR A 65 7.07 -9.89 2.21
CA THR A 65 6.52 -10.41 0.95
C THR A 65 7.23 -11.68 0.49
N SER A 66 6.49 -12.54 -0.20
CA SER A 66 7.03 -13.73 -0.87
C SER A 66 7.09 -13.49 -2.37
N ILE A 67 8.19 -12.91 -2.87
CA ILE A 67 8.38 -12.59 -4.29
C ILE A 67 9.52 -13.42 -4.91
N GLU A 68 10.75 -13.27 -4.40
CA GLU A 68 11.97 -13.85 -4.97
C GLU A 68 11.88 -15.38 -5.19
N SER A 69 11.48 -16.11 -4.14
CA SER A 69 11.40 -17.58 -4.14
C SER A 69 9.98 -18.12 -4.37
N ASN A 70 9.09 -17.33 -4.99
CA ASN A 70 7.68 -17.70 -5.07
C ASN A 70 7.35 -18.45 -6.37
N ASP A 71 7.14 -19.77 -6.26
CA ASP A 71 6.77 -20.66 -7.37
C ASP A 71 5.40 -20.34 -8.02
N LEU A 72 4.56 -19.53 -7.36
CA LEU A 72 3.28 -19.06 -7.93
C LEU A 72 3.46 -17.86 -8.85
N LEU A 73 4.65 -17.25 -8.89
CA LEU A 73 5.01 -16.20 -9.83
C LEU A 73 5.72 -16.79 -11.04
N ARG A 74 5.48 -16.20 -12.21
CA ARG A 74 6.18 -16.57 -13.44
C ARG A 74 7.58 -15.97 -13.43
N ASP A 75 8.54 -16.64 -14.08
CA ASP A 75 9.93 -16.16 -14.15
C ASP A 75 10.04 -14.69 -14.61
N PRO A 76 9.34 -14.23 -15.66
CA PRO A 76 9.39 -12.82 -16.06
C PRO A 76 8.84 -11.82 -15.03
N GLN A 77 8.02 -12.28 -14.08
CA GLN A 77 7.51 -11.44 -12.99
C GLN A 77 8.55 -11.34 -11.86
N ARG A 78 9.20 -12.46 -11.52
CA ARG A 78 10.24 -12.50 -10.49
C ARG A 78 11.50 -11.76 -10.94
N GLU A 79 11.99 -12.09 -12.12
CA GLU A 79 13.16 -11.44 -12.74
C GLU A 79 12.89 -9.95 -13.00
N GLY A 80 11.67 -9.58 -13.38
CA GLY A 80 11.28 -8.20 -13.57
C GLY A 80 11.31 -7.39 -12.26
N HIS A 81 10.80 -7.96 -11.17
CA HIS A 81 10.84 -7.32 -9.84
C HIS A 81 12.28 -7.17 -9.34
N ASP A 82 13.07 -8.23 -9.41
CA ASP A 82 14.49 -8.23 -9.01
C ASP A 82 15.31 -7.19 -9.79
N ALA A 83 15.17 -7.17 -11.12
CA ALA A 83 15.85 -6.19 -11.96
C ALA A 83 15.43 -4.75 -11.67
N ALA A 84 14.14 -4.52 -11.36
CA ALA A 84 13.66 -3.20 -10.98
C ALA A 84 14.23 -2.79 -9.62
N GLN A 85 14.21 -3.68 -8.63
CA GLN A 85 14.74 -3.40 -7.30
C GLN A 85 16.23 -3.03 -7.37
N ALA A 86 17.04 -3.83 -8.04
CA ALA A 86 18.47 -3.54 -8.23
C ALA A 86 18.71 -2.19 -8.95
N PHE A 87 17.88 -1.85 -9.94
CA PHE A 87 17.98 -0.58 -10.66
C PHE A 87 17.68 0.63 -9.76
N PHE A 88 16.59 0.58 -8.99
CA PHE A 88 16.21 1.69 -8.11
C PHE A 88 17.13 1.80 -6.88
N GLU A 89 17.61 0.68 -6.33
CA GLU A 89 18.64 0.66 -5.27
C GLU A 89 19.95 1.30 -5.75
N SER A 90 20.29 1.17 -7.04
CA SER A 90 21.47 1.83 -7.64
C SER A 90 21.29 3.35 -7.86
N GLY A 91 20.13 3.91 -7.52
CA GLY A 91 19.80 5.33 -7.70
C GLY A 91 19.17 5.67 -9.06
N GLY A 92 18.63 4.68 -9.77
CA GLY A 92 17.91 4.92 -11.02
C GLY A 92 16.58 5.67 -10.78
N GLU A 93 16.25 6.67 -11.62
CA GLU A 93 15.03 7.46 -11.45
C GLU A 93 13.85 6.95 -12.30
N LYS A 94 14.12 6.46 -13.52
CA LYS A 94 13.10 6.11 -14.51
C LYS A 94 13.46 4.83 -15.23
N ALA A 95 12.53 3.87 -15.23
CA ALA A 95 12.71 2.58 -15.88
C ALA A 95 11.60 2.34 -16.93
N ILE A 96 11.97 1.69 -18.04
CA ILE A 96 11.02 1.13 -19.00
C ILE A 96 11.17 -0.38 -18.97
N MET A 97 10.13 -1.10 -18.55
CA MET A 97 10.15 -2.55 -18.54
C MET A 97 9.41 -3.13 -19.73
N GLN A 98 10.12 -3.89 -20.56
CA GLN A 98 9.55 -4.58 -21.71
C GLN A 98 9.25 -6.03 -21.35
N LEU A 99 8.00 -6.43 -21.56
CA LEU A 99 7.52 -7.77 -21.23
C LEU A 99 6.77 -8.39 -22.41
N PRO A 100 6.93 -9.69 -22.70
CA PRO A 100 6.16 -10.40 -23.73
C PRO A 100 4.66 -10.40 -23.46
N VAL A 101 3.83 -10.57 -24.49
CA VAL A 101 2.38 -10.80 -24.29
C VAL A 101 2.14 -12.09 -23.51
N GLY A 102 1.09 -12.12 -22.67
CA GLY A 102 0.74 -13.30 -21.88
C GLY A 102 1.67 -13.62 -20.69
N CYS A 103 2.71 -12.82 -20.43
CA CYS A 103 3.62 -13.03 -19.30
C CYS A 103 3.03 -12.69 -17.92
N GLY A 104 1.80 -12.17 -17.87
CA GLY A 104 1.15 -11.74 -16.64
C GLY A 104 1.60 -10.37 -16.14
N LYS A 105 1.69 -9.36 -17.02
CA LYS A 105 2.11 -7.98 -16.69
C LYS A 105 1.40 -7.40 -15.46
N SER A 106 0.09 -7.64 -15.34
CA SER A 106 -0.69 -7.17 -14.18
C SER A 106 -0.14 -7.71 -12.86
N GLY A 107 0.37 -8.94 -12.84
CA GLY A 107 0.99 -9.52 -11.65
C GLY A 107 2.30 -8.84 -11.29
N LEU A 108 3.13 -8.48 -12.28
CA LEU A 108 4.31 -7.67 -12.02
C LEU A 108 3.92 -6.29 -11.47
N ILE A 109 2.95 -5.61 -12.08
CA ILE A 109 2.43 -4.31 -11.59
C ILE A 109 2.02 -4.42 -10.11
N SER A 110 1.44 -5.55 -9.70
CA SER A 110 1.06 -5.78 -8.29
C SER A 110 2.25 -5.96 -7.35
N VAL A 111 3.37 -6.53 -7.77
CA VAL A 111 4.52 -6.80 -6.90
C VAL A 111 5.61 -5.73 -6.96
N LEU A 112 5.67 -4.97 -8.06
CA LEU A 112 6.69 -3.95 -8.30
C LEU A 112 6.87 -2.92 -7.18
N PRO A 113 5.80 -2.45 -6.49
CA PRO A 113 5.97 -1.49 -5.41
C PRO A 113 6.84 -1.97 -4.24
N PHE A 114 6.78 -3.27 -3.93
CA PHE A 114 7.39 -3.82 -2.72
C PHE A 114 8.92 -3.78 -2.80
N GLY A 115 9.55 -3.19 -1.78
CA GLY A 115 10.99 -2.96 -1.74
C GLY A 115 11.50 -1.81 -2.62
N ILE A 116 10.60 -1.10 -3.33
CA ILE A 116 10.99 -0.03 -4.27
C ILE A 116 10.33 1.32 -3.93
N SER A 117 9.03 1.32 -3.58
CA SER A 117 8.26 2.55 -3.43
C SER A 117 8.20 3.05 -1.99
N GLU A 118 8.60 4.31 -1.80
CA GLU A 118 8.42 5.05 -0.55
C GLU A 118 7.09 5.81 -0.60
N GLY A 119 5.97 5.11 -0.39
CA GLY A 119 4.64 5.71 -0.32
C GLY A 119 3.63 5.16 -1.30
N ARG A 120 2.78 6.05 -1.82
CA ARG A 120 1.68 5.66 -2.68
C ARG A 120 2.17 5.40 -4.11
N VAL A 121 1.52 4.46 -4.78
CA VAL A 121 1.82 4.11 -6.17
C VAL A 121 0.64 4.44 -7.06
N LEU A 122 0.89 5.21 -8.12
CA LEU A 122 -0.08 5.48 -9.18
C LEU A 122 0.13 4.51 -10.35
N VAL A 123 -0.88 3.70 -10.63
CA VAL A 123 -0.93 2.81 -11.80
C VAL A 123 -1.85 3.41 -12.85
N ILE A 124 -1.28 3.78 -13.99
CA ILE A 124 -2.03 4.38 -15.09
C ILE A 124 -2.33 3.33 -16.16
N ALA A 125 -3.63 3.12 -16.44
CA ALA A 125 -4.10 2.21 -17.46
C ALA A 125 -4.42 2.93 -18.78
N PRO A 126 -4.20 2.31 -19.95
CA PRO A 126 -4.43 2.95 -21.24
C PRO A 126 -5.91 2.95 -21.67
N ASN A 127 -6.79 2.23 -20.96
CA ASN A 127 -8.23 2.27 -21.18
C ASN A 127 -9.00 1.72 -19.97
N LEU A 128 -10.32 1.96 -19.96
CA LEU A 128 -11.22 1.57 -18.87
C LEU A 128 -11.27 0.04 -18.66
N THR A 129 -11.10 -0.75 -19.71
CA THR A 129 -11.12 -2.22 -19.60
C THR A 129 -9.90 -2.70 -18.79
N ILE A 130 -8.71 -2.21 -19.13
CA ILE A 130 -7.48 -2.56 -18.41
C ILE A 130 -7.51 -2.00 -16.99
N ARG A 131 -8.03 -0.77 -16.78
CA ARG A 131 -8.23 -0.22 -15.43
C ARG A 131 -9.10 -1.12 -14.56
N ARG A 132 -10.24 -1.59 -15.08
CA ARG A 132 -11.16 -2.48 -14.34
C ARG A 132 -10.49 -3.81 -14.00
N GLU A 133 -9.69 -4.37 -14.89
CA GLU A 133 -8.95 -5.60 -14.60
C GLU A 133 -7.88 -5.37 -13.54
N LEU A 134 -7.13 -4.26 -13.61
CA LEU A 134 -6.17 -3.88 -12.58
C LEU A 134 -6.83 -3.67 -11.21
N GLN A 135 -7.97 -2.96 -11.18
CA GLN A 135 -8.74 -2.78 -9.96
C GLN A 135 -9.14 -4.12 -9.33
N LYS A 136 -9.63 -5.09 -10.13
CA LYS A 136 -10.02 -6.41 -9.61
C LYS A 136 -8.85 -7.17 -8.98
N VAL A 137 -7.65 -7.09 -9.57
CA VAL A 137 -6.49 -7.85 -9.08
C VAL A 137 -5.76 -7.15 -7.93
N LEU A 138 -5.92 -5.84 -7.79
CA LEU A 138 -5.34 -5.02 -6.71
C LEU A 138 -6.33 -4.75 -5.56
N ASP A 139 -7.56 -5.27 -5.62
CA ASP A 139 -8.56 -5.11 -4.56
C ASP A 139 -8.48 -6.26 -3.54
N ILE A 140 -7.93 -5.97 -2.36
CA ILE A 140 -7.81 -6.92 -1.25
C ILE A 140 -9.15 -7.44 -0.72
N THR A 141 -10.25 -6.71 -0.92
CA THR A 141 -11.59 -7.17 -0.53
C THR A 141 -12.08 -8.28 -1.45
N ASN A 142 -11.58 -8.32 -2.69
CA ASN A 142 -11.89 -9.36 -3.67
C ASN A 142 -10.96 -10.57 -3.51
N LYS A 143 -11.20 -11.38 -2.47
CA LYS A 143 -10.38 -12.56 -2.16
C LYS A 143 -10.18 -13.55 -3.33
N ARG A 144 -11.12 -13.60 -4.28
CA ARG A 144 -11.05 -14.51 -5.44
C ARG A 144 -10.17 -13.97 -6.57
N ALA A 145 -10.13 -12.65 -6.77
CA ALA A 145 -9.39 -12.04 -7.87
C ALA A 145 -8.06 -11.40 -7.44
N CYS A 146 -7.95 -10.99 -6.17
CA CYS A 146 -6.78 -10.36 -5.59
C CYS A 146 -5.51 -11.16 -5.88
N PHE A 147 -4.56 -10.54 -6.59
CA PHE A 147 -3.32 -11.17 -7.01
C PHE A 147 -2.44 -11.52 -5.82
N TRP A 148 -2.32 -10.62 -4.85
CA TRP A 148 -1.52 -10.87 -3.64
C TRP A 148 -2.03 -12.08 -2.86
N ASN A 149 -3.34 -12.28 -2.77
CA ASN A 149 -3.92 -13.46 -2.13
C ASN A 149 -3.73 -14.72 -2.98
N LYS A 150 -3.96 -14.63 -4.30
CA LYS A 150 -3.84 -15.77 -5.22
C LYS A 150 -2.42 -16.33 -5.30
N CYS A 151 -1.43 -15.45 -5.41
CA CYS A 151 -0.02 -15.82 -5.49
C CYS A 151 0.65 -15.88 -4.12
N ARG A 152 -0.10 -15.71 -3.00
CA ARG A 152 0.44 -15.73 -1.63
C ARG A 152 1.62 -14.77 -1.42
N ILE A 153 1.54 -13.59 -2.03
CA ILE A 153 2.56 -12.54 -1.89
C ILE A 153 2.52 -11.97 -0.48
N LEU A 154 1.33 -11.73 0.05
CA LEU A 154 1.09 -11.14 1.36
C LEU A 154 0.40 -12.15 2.27
N THR A 155 0.76 -12.13 3.54
CA THR A 155 0.05 -12.88 4.58
C THR A 155 -1.31 -12.22 4.88
N PRO A 156 -2.30 -12.97 5.41
CA PRO A 156 -3.58 -12.39 5.82
C PRO A 156 -3.42 -11.22 6.81
N GLU A 157 -2.40 -11.30 7.67
CA GLU A 157 -2.06 -10.26 8.63
C GLU A 157 -1.64 -8.97 7.91
N VAL A 158 -0.71 -9.05 6.95
CA VAL A 158 -0.26 -7.89 6.17
C VAL A 158 -1.40 -7.35 5.30
N MET A 159 -2.18 -8.23 4.67
CA MET A 159 -3.34 -7.83 3.84
C MET A 159 -4.39 -7.02 4.61
N SER A 160 -4.55 -7.26 5.91
CA SER A 160 -5.50 -6.49 6.72
C SER A 160 -5.05 -5.06 7.01
N ALA A 161 -3.72 -4.82 6.97
CA ALA A 161 -3.14 -3.49 7.09
C ALA A 161 -3.12 -2.72 5.76
N GLY A 162 -3.29 -3.41 4.62
CA GLY A 162 -3.21 -2.84 3.28
C GLY A 162 -2.57 -3.85 2.31
N PRO A 163 -2.27 -3.47 1.06
CA PRO A 163 -2.48 -2.16 0.45
C PRO A 163 -3.94 -1.98 0.00
N TYR A 164 -4.59 -0.88 0.41
CA TYR A 164 -5.91 -0.53 -0.09
C TYR A 164 -5.81 0.18 -1.45
N ILE A 165 -6.79 -0.05 -2.31
CA ILE A 165 -6.88 0.56 -3.64
C ILE A 165 -7.89 1.71 -3.67
N ALA A 166 -7.52 2.82 -4.30
CA ALA A 166 -8.44 3.85 -4.74
C ALA A 166 -8.48 3.92 -6.28
N VAL A 167 -9.66 4.21 -6.82
CA VAL A 167 -9.86 4.36 -8.26
C VAL A 167 -10.10 5.84 -8.53
N LEU A 168 -9.24 6.41 -9.37
CA LEU A 168 -9.32 7.81 -9.75
C LEU A 168 -10.09 7.90 -11.08
N ASP A 169 -11.15 8.69 -11.07
CA ASP A 169 -11.93 9.07 -12.24
C ASP A 169 -11.61 10.53 -12.57
N GLY A 170 -10.65 10.74 -13.48
CA GLY A 170 -10.34 12.04 -14.08
C GLY A 170 -10.68 12.01 -15.57
N LYS A 171 -11.10 13.14 -16.14
CA LYS A 171 -11.33 13.27 -17.59
C LYS A 171 -10.02 13.44 -18.36
N ASP A 172 -8.96 13.92 -17.69
CA ASP A 172 -7.64 14.22 -18.27
C ASP A 172 -6.47 13.79 -17.36
N ASP A 173 -5.28 13.60 -17.96
CA ASP A 173 -4.07 13.06 -17.30
C ASP A 173 -3.54 13.92 -16.14
N THR A 174 -3.71 15.25 -16.23
CA THR A 174 -3.33 16.20 -15.18
C THR A 174 -4.23 16.06 -13.95
N GLU A 175 -5.54 15.81 -14.15
CA GLU A 175 -6.49 15.63 -13.05
C GLU A 175 -6.20 14.38 -12.22
N ALA A 176 -5.66 13.32 -12.83
CA ALA A 176 -5.31 12.09 -12.11
C ALA A 176 -4.12 12.29 -11.16
N THR A 177 -3.14 13.10 -11.57
CA THR A 177 -1.97 13.43 -10.75
C THR A 177 -2.34 14.43 -9.66
N ASP A 178 -3.15 15.45 -9.99
CA ASP A 178 -3.65 16.40 -9.01
C ASP A 178 -4.59 15.73 -7.99
N ALA A 179 -5.43 14.78 -8.43
CA ALA A 179 -6.26 13.97 -7.53
C ALA A 179 -5.43 13.04 -6.64
N PHE A 180 -4.31 12.53 -7.14
CA PHE A 180 -3.35 11.76 -6.35
C PHE A 180 -2.79 12.63 -5.22
N ASP A 181 -2.30 13.83 -5.51
CA ASP A 181 -1.75 14.76 -4.51
C ASP A 181 -2.82 15.27 -3.52
N LEU A 182 -4.04 15.56 -4.00
CA LEU A 182 -5.16 16.05 -3.18
C LEU A 182 -5.79 14.98 -2.28
N ALA A 183 -5.68 13.69 -2.64
CA ALA A 183 -6.22 12.58 -1.85
C ALA A 183 -5.38 12.24 -0.60
N GLY A 184 -4.50 13.16 -0.16
CA GLY A 184 -3.46 13.06 0.88
C GLY A 184 -3.87 12.61 2.30
N ASN A 185 -4.98 11.92 2.47
CA ASN A 185 -5.21 11.08 3.63
C ASN A 185 -6.28 10.02 3.34
N ARG A 186 -5.95 8.76 3.65
CA ARG A 186 -6.80 7.62 4.08
C ARG A 186 -6.25 6.32 3.50
N HIS A 187 -5.44 5.57 4.24
CA HIS A 187 -5.15 4.13 4.09
C HIS A 187 -4.84 3.50 2.70
N PHE A 188 -4.94 4.22 1.59
CA PHE A 188 -4.74 3.73 0.23
C PHE A 188 -3.27 3.79 -0.13
N ALA A 189 -2.74 2.65 -0.60
CA ALA A 189 -1.36 2.52 -1.02
C ALA A 189 -1.23 2.49 -2.55
N VAL A 190 -2.30 2.14 -3.26
CA VAL A 190 -2.33 2.03 -4.71
C VAL A 190 -3.50 2.82 -5.29
N ASP A 191 -3.21 3.73 -6.19
CA ASP A 191 -4.19 4.50 -6.94
C ASP A 191 -4.20 4.00 -8.40
N VAL A 192 -5.38 3.78 -8.97
CA VAL A 192 -5.51 3.31 -10.37
C VAL A 192 -6.30 4.31 -11.20
N ALA A 193 -5.69 4.84 -12.26
CA ALA A 193 -6.25 5.83 -13.18
C ALA A 193 -6.34 5.32 -14.62
N THR A 194 -7.04 6.05 -15.50
CA THR A 194 -7.06 5.80 -16.97
C THR A 194 -6.62 7.05 -17.71
N ILE A 195 -5.84 6.91 -18.79
CA ILE A 195 -5.54 8.01 -19.74
C ILE A 195 -6.68 8.14 -20.76
N SER A 196 -7.19 9.35 -20.94
CA SER A 196 -8.10 9.68 -22.04
C SER A 196 -7.30 10.04 -23.29
N GLY A 197 -6.75 9.04 -23.97
CA GLY A 197 -5.91 9.24 -25.14
C GLY A 197 -5.18 7.97 -25.52
N GLY A 198 -5.43 7.47 -26.73
CA GLY A 198 -4.97 6.15 -27.18
C GLY A 198 -3.45 6.02 -27.31
N VAL A 199 -2.75 5.83 -26.20
CA VAL A 199 -1.35 5.40 -26.18
C VAL A 199 -1.23 4.23 -25.20
N THR A 200 -0.97 3.04 -25.73
CA THR A 200 -0.69 1.84 -24.94
C THR A 200 0.78 1.87 -24.53
N THR A 201 1.11 2.70 -23.54
CA THR A 201 2.41 2.63 -22.87
C THR A 201 2.13 2.53 -21.38
N PHE A 202 2.41 1.36 -20.81
CA PHE A 202 2.37 1.14 -19.36
C PHE A 202 3.55 1.92 -18.76
N VAL A 203 3.30 3.16 -18.35
CA VAL A 203 4.24 3.92 -17.55
C VAL A 203 3.93 3.60 -16.09
N CYS A 204 4.71 2.70 -15.50
CA CYS A 204 4.80 2.67 -14.05
C CYS A 204 5.79 3.76 -13.66
N THR A 205 5.29 4.99 -13.45
CA THR A 205 6.10 6.01 -12.80
C THR A 205 6.08 5.66 -11.31
N VAL A 206 7.16 5.07 -10.80
CA VAL A 206 7.44 5.14 -9.37
C VAL A 206 7.89 6.57 -9.10
N GLN A 207 6.93 7.47 -8.88
CA GLN A 207 7.24 8.84 -8.51
C GLN A 207 7.55 8.82 -7.01
N GLN A 208 8.84 8.71 -6.65
CA GLN A 208 9.28 8.97 -5.28
C GLN A 208 8.89 10.43 -4.96
N SER A 209 7.89 10.59 -4.10
CA SER A 209 7.53 11.89 -3.55
C SER A 209 8.68 12.33 -2.65
N PHE A 210 9.62 13.11 -3.20
CA PHE A 210 10.56 13.86 -2.36
C PHE A 210 9.76 14.94 -1.63
N ASP A 211 9.56 14.75 -0.32
CA ASP A 211 9.28 15.88 0.55
C ASP A 211 10.47 16.83 0.45
N GLY A 212 10.23 17.98 -0.20
CA GLY A 212 11.19 19.05 -0.37
C GLY A 212 11.61 19.62 0.97
N GLY A 213 12.64 19.01 1.56
CA GLY A 213 13.43 19.60 2.63
C GLY A 213 14.20 20.80 2.09
N THR A 214 13.73 21.99 2.44
CA THR A 214 14.39 23.27 2.16
C THR A 214 15.79 23.27 2.78
N THR A 215 16.82 23.54 1.97
CA THR A 215 18.06 24.19 2.44
C THR A 215 18.52 25.21 1.42
#